data_AF-A0A136KPJ8-F1
#
_entry.id   AF-A0A136KPJ8-F1
#
_cell.length_a   1.000
_cell.length_b   1.000
_cell.length_c   1.000
_cell.angle_alpha   90.00
_cell.angle_beta   90.00
_cell.angle_gamma   90.00
#
_symmetry.space_group_name_H-M   'P 1'
#
loop_
_entity.id
_entity.type
_entity.pdbx_description
1 polymer ?
#
loop_
_entity_poly.entity_id
_entity_poly.type
_entity_poly.pdbx_seq_one_letter_code
_entity_poly.pdbx_strand_id
1 'polypeptide(L)'
;MVLSRDLLPLFLIGSEGEALKGERRRSRPEVVTNALRATDDRRLNLALYGFIDKGGKNNKVFRSWLRSAFSFPAEVARDERLSYQALDAFKTAQKVADALQVALRMLRPKMAAAPRERKNLRNSQRGETDALAGFWQRLEPSLARTFLDDLAEGKADAMKNLKGVLRSEARNAFKAAADPHRRDADGLFRIANASNYLERRLARLLPKEKNL
;
A
#
# COMPACT_ATOMS: atom_id res chain seq x y z
N MET A 1 -9.52 -2.99 2.93
CA MET A 1 -8.78 -1.87 3.52
C MET A 1 -7.62 -2.48 4.29
N VAL A 2 -6.39 -2.10 3.99
CA VAL A 2 -5.20 -2.61 4.67
C VAL A 2 -4.76 -1.53 5.64
N LEU A 3 -5.05 -1.75 6.92
CA LEU A 3 -4.96 -0.74 7.96
C LEU A 3 -3.51 -0.38 8.31
N SER A 4 -2.61 -1.35 8.23
CA SER A 4 -1.18 -1.15 8.45
C SER A 4 -0.59 -0.10 7.52
N ARG A 5 -0.99 -0.09 6.24
CA ARG A 5 -0.59 0.91 5.24
C ARG A 5 -0.88 2.35 5.68
N ASP A 6 -2.08 2.58 6.21
CA ASP A 6 -2.57 3.94 6.47
C ASP A 6 -2.22 4.43 7.88
N LEU A 7 -2.07 3.50 8.83
CA LEU A 7 -1.95 3.83 10.26
C LEU A 7 -0.55 3.71 10.81
N LEU A 8 0.25 2.70 10.41
CA LEU A 8 1.62 2.55 10.91
C LEU A 8 2.45 3.81 10.68
N PRO A 9 2.39 4.49 9.50
CA PRO A 9 3.08 5.75 9.30
C PRO A 9 2.78 6.82 10.36
N LEU A 10 1.59 6.82 10.95
CA LEU A 10 1.17 7.81 11.95
C LEU A 10 1.83 7.62 13.32
N PHE A 11 2.42 6.44 13.56
CA PHE A 11 3.06 6.11 14.83
C PHE A 11 4.58 6.35 14.80
N LEU A 12 5.12 6.73 13.64
CA LEU A 12 6.54 6.97 13.42
C LEU A 12 6.90 8.43 13.72
N ILE A 13 8.00 8.67 14.43
CA ILE A 13 8.43 10.03 14.77
C ILE A 13 8.72 10.88 13.52
N GLY A 14 9.25 10.26 12.46
CA GLY A 14 9.52 10.94 11.19
C GLY A 14 8.25 11.44 10.45
N SER A 15 7.05 11.11 10.94
CA SER A 15 5.79 11.65 10.41
C SER A 15 5.35 12.93 11.12
N GLU A 16 5.95 13.25 12.28
CA GLU A 16 5.66 14.47 13.00
C GLU A 16 6.11 15.70 12.18
N GLY A 17 5.29 16.73 12.16
CA GLY A 17 5.56 17.95 11.39
C GLY A 17 5.17 17.91 9.92
N GLU A 18 4.78 16.75 9.36
CA GLU A 18 4.26 16.68 7.98
C GLU A 18 3.03 17.60 7.82
N ALA A 19 3.03 18.44 6.78
CA ALA A 19 1.94 19.38 6.53
C ALA A 19 0.63 18.63 6.21
N LEU A 20 -0.44 18.98 6.93
CA LEU A 20 -1.80 18.55 6.65
C LEU A 20 -2.54 19.66 5.89
N LYS A 21 -3.79 19.42 5.48
CA LYS A 21 -4.63 20.49 4.91
C LYS A 21 -4.84 21.59 5.96
N GLY A 22 -4.61 22.84 5.55
CA GLY A 22 -4.61 24.03 6.42
C GLY A 22 -3.25 24.23 7.12
N GLU A 23 -3.21 25.08 8.15
CA GLU A 23 -1.99 25.33 8.96
C GLU A 23 -1.69 24.21 9.98
N ARG A 24 -2.28 23.02 9.78
CA ARG A 24 -2.13 21.89 10.69
C ARG A 24 -0.89 21.08 10.33
N ARG A 25 -0.16 20.65 11.34
CA ARG A 25 0.94 19.69 11.22
C ARG A 25 0.53 18.36 11.82
N ARG A 26 1.00 17.27 11.20
CA ARG A 26 0.81 15.93 11.73
C ARG A 26 1.56 15.80 13.05
N SER A 27 0.90 15.22 14.04
CA SER A 27 1.49 14.82 15.30
C SER A 27 1.20 13.34 15.56
N ARG A 28 2.17 12.65 16.15
CA ARG A 28 1.96 11.29 16.64
C ARG A 28 0.97 11.33 17.81
N PRO A 29 0.07 10.34 17.94
CA PRO A 29 -0.85 10.29 19.08
C PRO A 29 -0.08 10.29 20.42
N GLU A 30 -0.50 11.13 21.36
CA GLU A 30 0.19 11.30 22.65
C GLU A 30 0.32 10.00 23.44
N VAL A 31 -0.71 9.14 23.39
CA VAL A 31 -0.67 7.81 24.02
C VAL A 31 0.47 6.94 23.50
N VAL A 32 0.80 7.06 22.21
CA VAL A 32 1.93 6.34 21.60
C VAL A 32 3.24 6.94 22.06
N THR A 33 3.35 8.26 22.07
CA THR A 33 4.54 8.97 22.59
C THR A 33 4.82 8.60 24.05
N ASN A 34 3.78 8.56 24.89
CA ASN A 34 3.91 8.20 26.29
C ASN A 34 4.26 6.72 26.48
N ALA A 35 3.63 5.81 25.72
CA ALA A 35 4.00 4.39 25.75
C ALA A 35 5.48 4.18 25.39
N LEU A 36 5.94 4.83 24.32
CA LEU A 36 7.35 4.75 23.89
C LEU A 36 8.34 5.35 24.90
N ARG A 37 7.90 6.23 25.81
CA ARG A 37 8.73 6.76 26.91
C ARG A 37 8.68 5.89 28.16
N ALA A 38 7.54 5.27 28.43
CA ALA A 38 7.29 4.54 29.67
C ALA A 38 7.78 3.09 29.65
N THR A 39 7.94 2.49 28.47
CA THR A 39 8.34 1.08 28.33
C THR A 39 9.66 0.93 27.61
N ASP A 40 10.58 0.10 28.11
CA ASP A 40 11.81 -0.28 27.40
C ASP A 40 11.62 -1.49 26.45
N ASP A 41 10.36 -1.81 26.16
CA ASP A 41 10.02 -2.93 25.29
C ASP A 41 10.63 -2.77 23.89
N ARG A 42 11.17 -3.87 23.37
CA ARG A 42 11.71 -3.94 22.00
C ARG A 42 10.63 -3.80 20.94
N ARG A 43 9.36 -4.05 21.29
CA ARG A 43 8.20 -3.97 20.38
C ARG A 43 7.14 -3.05 20.95
N LEU A 44 6.57 -2.23 20.09
CA LEU A 44 5.37 -1.47 20.38
C LEU A 44 4.14 -2.25 19.92
N ASN A 45 3.25 -2.57 20.86
CA ASN A 45 1.98 -3.23 20.60
C ASN A 45 0.84 -2.21 20.70
N LEU A 46 0.10 -2.00 19.61
CA LEU A 46 -0.99 -1.04 19.54
C LEU A 46 -2.28 -1.76 19.18
N ALA A 47 -3.33 -1.55 19.97
CA ALA A 47 -4.69 -1.93 19.61
C ALA A 47 -5.45 -0.70 19.13
N LEU A 48 -5.98 -0.74 17.91
CA LEU A 48 -6.87 0.26 17.37
C LEU A 48 -8.32 -0.23 17.43
N TYR A 49 -9.18 0.64 17.94
CA TYR A 49 -10.63 0.50 17.89
C TYR A 49 -11.24 1.71 17.19
N GLY A 50 -12.28 1.49 16.39
CA GLY A 50 -13.00 2.55 15.74
C GLY A 50 -14.23 2.03 15.00
N PHE A 51 -14.84 2.88 14.21
CA PHE A 51 -15.94 2.49 13.34
C PHE A 51 -15.74 3.08 11.94
N ILE A 52 -16.24 2.35 10.94
CA ILE A 52 -16.31 2.81 9.56
C ILE A 52 -17.72 3.36 9.35
N ASP A 53 -17.80 4.61 8.91
CA ASP A 53 -19.04 5.24 8.47
C ASP A 53 -19.24 4.98 6.96
N LYS A 54 -20.48 4.79 6.51
CA LYS A 54 -20.81 4.70 5.07
C LYS A 54 -20.66 6.04 4.37
N GLY A 55 -20.64 7.15 5.11
CA GLY A 55 -20.59 8.50 4.58
C GLY A 55 -21.95 8.96 4.03
N GLY A 56 -22.25 10.24 4.22
CA GLY A 56 -23.46 10.92 3.76
C GLY A 56 -23.42 12.37 4.24
N LYS A 57 -23.88 13.33 3.41
CA LYS A 57 -23.82 14.76 3.75
C LYS A 57 -24.62 15.11 5.01
N ASN A 58 -25.70 14.37 5.30
CA ASN A 58 -26.65 14.71 6.36
C ASN A 58 -26.91 13.58 7.39
N ASN A 59 -26.40 12.36 7.18
CA ASN A 59 -26.52 11.27 8.16
C ASN A 59 -25.34 10.31 8.05
N LYS A 60 -24.57 10.21 9.13
CA LYS A 60 -23.47 9.26 9.31
C LYS A 60 -24.05 7.88 9.58
N VAL A 61 -24.23 7.07 8.55
CA VAL A 61 -24.76 5.71 8.70
C VAL A 61 -23.61 4.76 9.01
N PHE A 62 -23.62 4.21 10.23
CA PHE A 62 -22.68 3.18 10.66
C PHE A 62 -22.57 2.04 9.62
N ARG A 63 -21.34 1.71 9.22
CA ARG A 63 -21.05 0.58 8.33
C ARG A 63 -20.63 -0.65 9.11
N SER A 64 -19.60 -0.51 9.94
CA SER A 64 -19.02 -1.62 10.69
C SER A 64 -18.07 -1.13 11.79
N TRP A 65 -17.90 -1.94 12.82
CA TRP A 65 -16.82 -1.76 13.79
C TRP A 65 -15.47 -2.12 13.16
N LEU A 66 -14.43 -1.44 13.61
CA LEU A 66 -13.05 -1.68 13.25
C LEU A 66 -12.27 -2.05 14.51
N ARG A 67 -11.64 -3.21 14.49
CA ARG A 67 -10.64 -3.62 15.48
C ARG A 67 -9.41 -4.11 14.76
N SER A 68 -8.24 -3.61 15.15
CA SER A 68 -6.96 -4.04 14.61
C SER A 68 -5.90 -4.00 15.69
N ALA A 69 -4.89 -4.85 15.56
CA ALA A 69 -3.71 -4.82 16.40
C ALA A 69 -2.46 -4.75 15.52
N PHE A 70 -1.51 -3.90 15.92
CA PHE A 70 -0.22 -3.74 15.28
C PHE A 70 0.86 -4.07 16.29
N SER A 71 1.89 -4.76 15.82
CA SER A 71 3.10 -5.03 16.61
C SER A 71 4.29 -4.81 15.71
N PHE A 72 5.15 -3.85 16.06
CA PHE A 72 6.35 -3.54 15.28
C PHE A 72 7.48 -3.08 16.22
N PRO A 73 8.74 -3.08 15.78
CA PRO A 73 9.87 -2.70 16.63
C PRO A 73 9.72 -1.26 17.15
N ALA A 74 9.83 -1.08 18.46
CA ALA A 74 9.68 0.23 19.10
C ALA A 74 10.76 1.22 18.62
N GLU A 75 11.95 0.71 18.32
CA GLU A 75 13.07 1.49 17.79
C GLU A 75 12.74 2.17 16.46
N VAL A 76 11.98 1.51 15.57
CA VAL A 76 11.56 2.11 14.30
C VAL A 76 10.66 3.33 14.52
N ALA A 77 9.87 3.37 15.59
CA ALA A 77 9.05 4.54 15.95
C ALA A 77 9.81 5.62 16.74
N ARG A 78 10.93 5.27 17.38
CA ARG A 78 11.75 6.20 18.20
C ARG A 78 12.84 6.87 17.40
N ASP A 79 13.57 6.09 16.62
CA ASP A 79 14.70 6.54 15.84
C ASP A 79 14.22 7.25 14.58
N GLU A 80 14.63 8.50 14.43
CA GLU A 80 14.21 9.36 13.32
C GLU A 80 14.67 8.81 11.96
N ARG A 81 15.90 8.27 11.89
CA ARG A 81 16.46 7.71 10.65
C ARG A 81 15.69 6.46 10.23
N LEU A 82 15.45 5.52 11.15
CA LEU A 82 14.65 4.31 10.88
C LEU A 82 13.21 4.67 10.52
N SER A 83 12.61 5.64 11.22
CA SER A 83 11.29 6.18 10.90
C SER A 83 11.22 6.72 9.47
N TYR A 84 12.18 7.53 9.03
CA TYR A 84 12.18 8.03 7.65
C TYR A 84 12.36 6.91 6.62
N GLN A 85 13.23 5.93 6.89
CA GLN A 85 13.40 4.77 6.00
C GLN A 85 12.11 3.95 5.90
N ALA A 86 11.41 3.75 7.01
CA ALA A 86 10.11 3.12 7.02
C ALA A 86 9.07 3.93 6.23
N LEU A 87 8.98 5.24 6.45
CA LEU A 87 8.05 6.11 5.72
C LEU A 87 8.31 6.12 4.22
N ASP A 88 9.58 6.15 3.79
CA ASP A 88 9.93 6.06 2.38
C ASP A 88 9.52 4.73 1.75
N ALA A 89 9.67 3.62 2.48
CA ALA A 89 9.19 2.31 2.06
C ALA A 89 7.66 2.29 1.86
N PHE A 90 6.88 2.81 2.82
CA PHE A 90 5.42 2.93 2.68
C PHE A 90 5.02 3.84 1.51
N LYS A 91 5.70 4.97 1.33
CA LYS A 91 5.47 5.89 0.19
C LYS A 91 5.81 5.22 -1.14
N THR A 92 6.88 4.43 -1.20
CA THR A 92 7.28 3.67 -2.39
C THR A 92 6.27 2.57 -2.71
N ALA A 93 5.79 1.84 -1.70
CA ALA A 93 4.72 0.86 -1.85
C ALA A 93 3.44 1.50 -2.42
N GLN A 94 3.06 2.68 -1.92
CA GLN A 94 1.92 3.42 -2.44
C GLN A 94 2.11 3.83 -3.90
N LYS A 95 3.29 4.35 -4.28
CA LYS A 95 3.60 4.69 -5.68
C LYS A 95 3.53 3.47 -6.61
N VAL A 96 3.96 2.30 -6.13
CA VAL A 96 3.83 1.03 -6.88
C VAL A 96 2.36 0.65 -7.04
N ALA A 97 1.55 0.78 -5.98
CA ALA A 97 0.11 0.53 -6.06
C ALA A 97 -0.61 1.49 -7.02
N ASP A 98 -0.21 2.76 -7.04
CA ASP A 98 -0.76 3.75 -7.97
C ASP A 98 -0.40 3.40 -9.43
N ALA A 99 0.84 2.98 -9.68
CA ALA A 99 1.27 2.50 -11.00
C ALA A 99 0.51 1.23 -11.42
N LEU A 100 0.33 0.29 -10.50
CA LEU A 100 -0.49 -0.91 -10.71
C LEU A 100 -1.93 -0.53 -11.03
N GLN A 101 -2.52 0.41 -10.29
CA GLN A 101 -3.88 0.89 -10.54
C GLN A 101 -4.02 1.47 -11.95
N VAL A 102 -3.09 2.29 -12.40
CA VAL A 102 -3.12 2.83 -13.78
C VAL A 102 -3.01 1.70 -14.81
N ALA A 103 -2.11 0.74 -14.62
CA ALA A 103 -1.98 -0.41 -15.51
C ALA A 103 -3.27 -1.24 -15.57
N LEU A 104 -3.93 -1.48 -14.44
CA LEU A 104 -5.22 -2.18 -14.38
C LEU A 104 -6.33 -1.41 -15.09
N ARG A 105 -6.34 -0.07 -15.00
CA ARG A 105 -7.29 0.77 -15.75
C ARG A 105 -7.09 0.69 -17.26
N MET A 106 -5.85 0.48 -17.72
CA MET A 106 -5.55 0.29 -19.14
C MET A 106 -6.08 -1.05 -19.69
N LEU A 107 -6.43 -2.02 -18.82
CA LEU A 107 -7.10 -3.26 -19.23
C LEU A 107 -8.59 -3.07 -19.53
N ARG A 108 -9.18 -1.94 -19.12
CA ARG A 108 -10.60 -1.67 -19.32
C ARG A 108 -10.92 -1.56 -20.82
N PRO A 109 -12.06 -2.10 -21.27
CA PRO A 109 -12.56 -1.83 -22.61
C PRO A 109 -12.92 -0.34 -22.76
N LYS A 110 -12.86 0.19 -23.99
CA LYS A 110 -13.33 1.55 -24.31
C LYS A 110 -14.83 1.67 -24.01
N MET A 111 -15.29 2.90 -23.75
CA MET A 111 -16.64 3.19 -23.24
C MET A 111 -17.76 2.43 -23.97
N ALA A 112 -18.67 1.91 -23.15
CA ALA A 112 -19.72 0.99 -23.53
C ALA A 112 -21.03 1.71 -23.92
N ALA A 113 -21.37 1.72 -25.21
CA ALA A 113 -22.69 2.17 -25.66
C ALA A 113 -23.75 1.09 -25.35
N ALA A 114 -23.39 -0.19 -25.49
CA ALA A 114 -24.32 -1.31 -25.38
C ALA A 114 -24.36 -1.94 -23.96
N PRO A 115 -25.49 -2.58 -23.55
CA PRO A 115 -25.63 -3.23 -22.25
C PRO A 115 -24.55 -4.29 -21.94
N ARG A 116 -24.13 -5.08 -22.94
CA ARG A 116 -23.08 -6.11 -22.80
C ARG A 116 -21.71 -5.50 -22.48
N GLU A 117 -21.37 -4.40 -23.14
CA GLU A 117 -20.14 -3.66 -22.93
C GLU A 117 -20.13 -3.01 -21.53
N ARG A 118 -21.29 -2.54 -21.03
CA ARG A 118 -21.41 -1.99 -19.67
C ARG A 118 -21.14 -3.05 -18.61
N LYS A 119 -21.62 -4.28 -18.83
CA LYS A 119 -21.33 -5.43 -17.95
C LYS A 119 -19.84 -5.75 -17.95
N ASN A 120 -19.20 -5.75 -19.12
CA ASN A 120 -17.75 -5.99 -19.23
C ASN A 120 -16.94 -4.91 -18.51
N LEU A 121 -17.31 -3.63 -18.64
CA LEU A 121 -16.67 -2.54 -17.92
C LEU A 121 -16.80 -2.68 -16.40
N ARG A 122 -17.99 -3.02 -15.89
CA ARG A 122 -18.20 -3.27 -14.45
C ARG A 122 -17.36 -4.44 -13.95
N ASN A 123 -17.26 -5.52 -14.73
CA ASN A 123 -16.42 -6.66 -14.37
C ASN A 123 -14.94 -6.29 -14.33
N SER A 124 -14.44 -5.50 -15.29
CA SER A 124 -13.07 -4.98 -15.26
C SER A 124 -12.82 -4.07 -14.06
N GLN A 125 -13.79 -3.22 -13.68
CA GLN A 125 -13.67 -2.37 -12.48
C GLN A 125 -13.61 -3.19 -11.18
N ARG A 126 -14.37 -4.28 -11.10
CA ARG A 126 -14.27 -5.23 -9.97
C ARG A 126 -12.92 -5.91 -9.95
N GLY A 127 -12.45 -6.44 -11.09
CA GLY A 127 -11.14 -7.07 -11.22
C GLY A 127 -9.98 -6.13 -10.84
N GLU A 128 -10.06 -4.84 -11.19
CA GLU A 128 -9.10 -3.82 -10.73
C GLU A 128 -9.10 -3.69 -9.20
N THR A 129 -10.28 -3.60 -8.60
CA THR A 129 -10.44 -3.43 -7.15
C THR A 129 -9.91 -4.66 -6.40
N ASP A 130 -10.26 -5.85 -6.87
CA ASP A 130 -9.85 -7.12 -6.28
C ASP A 130 -8.34 -7.34 -6.42
N ALA A 131 -7.75 -6.99 -7.57
CA ALA A 131 -6.32 -7.09 -7.79
C ALA A 131 -5.51 -6.14 -6.88
N LEU A 132 -5.98 -4.90 -6.71
CA LEU A 132 -5.36 -3.94 -5.77
C LEU A 132 -5.52 -4.39 -4.33
N ALA A 133 -6.68 -4.91 -3.93
CA ALA A 133 -6.90 -5.44 -2.60
C ALA A 133 -5.96 -6.64 -2.32
N GLY A 134 -5.85 -7.57 -3.27
CA GLY A 134 -4.96 -8.72 -3.17
C GLY A 134 -3.48 -8.34 -3.14
N PHE A 135 -3.06 -7.31 -3.89
CA PHE A 135 -1.71 -6.76 -3.81
C PHE A 135 -1.38 -6.30 -2.38
N TRP A 136 -2.23 -5.49 -1.77
CA TRP A 136 -1.99 -4.97 -0.43
C TRP A 136 -2.04 -6.06 0.65
N GLN A 137 -2.97 -7.01 0.54
CA GLN A 137 -3.07 -8.12 1.48
C GLN A 137 -1.82 -9.00 1.48
N ARG A 138 -1.25 -9.28 0.30
CA ARG A 138 -0.01 -10.08 0.19
C ARG A 138 1.23 -9.31 0.57
N LEU A 139 1.24 -7.99 0.35
CA LEU A 139 2.36 -7.12 0.73
C LEU A 139 2.44 -6.87 2.24
N GLU A 140 1.30 -6.87 2.93
CA GLU A 140 1.22 -6.50 4.35
C GLU A 140 2.21 -7.25 5.26
N PRO A 141 2.35 -8.59 5.22
CA PRO A 141 3.32 -9.29 6.04
C PRO A 141 4.77 -8.82 5.81
N SER A 142 5.15 -8.63 4.54
CA SER A 142 6.52 -8.22 4.19
C SER A 142 6.79 -6.76 4.55
N LEU A 143 5.82 -5.86 4.33
CA LEU A 143 6.00 -4.42 4.58
C LEU A 143 5.86 -4.05 6.06
N ALA A 144 4.85 -4.59 6.74
CA ALA A 144 4.48 -4.19 8.10
C ALA A 144 5.08 -5.09 9.19
N ARG A 145 5.75 -6.19 8.83
CA ARG A 145 6.46 -7.06 9.78
C ARG A 145 7.90 -7.24 9.35
N THR A 146 8.15 -8.07 8.33
CA THR A 146 9.51 -8.48 7.94
C THR A 146 10.44 -7.30 7.69
N PHE A 147 10.01 -6.32 6.91
CA PHE A 147 10.82 -5.16 6.60
C PHE A 147 11.10 -4.29 7.84
N LEU A 148 10.11 -4.09 8.73
CA LEU A 148 10.31 -3.28 9.93
C LEU A 148 11.23 -3.99 10.93
N ASP A 149 11.10 -5.31 11.07
CA ASP A 149 11.98 -6.13 11.90
C ASP A 149 13.42 -6.11 11.34
N ASP A 150 13.59 -6.35 10.03
CA ASP A 150 14.89 -6.29 9.35
C ASP A 150 15.55 -4.90 9.46
N LEU A 151 14.74 -3.84 9.41
CA LEU A 151 15.18 -2.46 9.55
C LEU A 151 15.69 -2.18 10.98
N ALA A 152 14.98 -2.66 12.00
CA ALA A 152 15.41 -2.54 13.40
C ALA A 152 16.68 -3.36 13.68
N GLU A 153 16.82 -4.52 13.04
CA GLU A 153 18.03 -5.37 13.14
C GLU A 153 19.22 -4.84 12.32
N GLY A 154 19.05 -3.73 11.60
CA GLY A 154 20.13 -3.11 10.83
C GLY A 154 20.56 -3.91 9.60
N LYS A 155 19.69 -4.77 9.05
CA LYS A 155 20.03 -5.58 7.87
C LYS A 155 20.19 -4.72 6.63
N ALA A 156 21.39 -4.74 6.05
CA ALA A 156 21.72 -3.96 4.85
C ALA A 156 20.80 -4.24 3.65
N ASP A 157 20.33 -5.49 3.49
CA ASP A 157 19.47 -5.90 2.38
C ASP A 157 17.97 -5.67 2.61
N ALA A 158 17.53 -5.12 3.75
CA ALA A 158 16.10 -4.98 4.09
C ALA A 158 15.30 -4.28 2.98
N MET A 159 15.82 -3.14 2.51
CA MET A 159 15.18 -2.35 1.45
C MET A 159 15.22 -3.07 0.09
N LYS A 160 16.31 -3.73 -0.23
CA LYS A 160 16.48 -4.50 -1.48
C LYS A 160 15.48 -5.67 -1.54
N ASN A 161 15.33 -6.40 -0.43
CA ASN A 161 14.36 -7.48 -0.29
C ASN A 161 12.93 -6.96 -0.45
N LEU A 162 12.58 -5.86 0.22
CA LEU A 162 11.26 -5.24 0.07
C LEU A 162 10.98 -4.81 -1.37
N LYS A 163 11.94 -4.18 -2.05
CA LYS A 163 11.81 -3.82 -3.48
C LYS A 163 11.58 -5.06 -4.36
N GLY A 164 12.23 -6.18 -4.04
CA GLY A 164 11.99 -7.48 -4.68
C GLY A 164 10.54 -7.92 -4.54
N VAL A 165 10.02 -7.95 -3.31
CA VAL A 165 8.64 -8.33 -2.99
C VAL A 165 7.63 -7.39 -3.65
N LEU A 166 7.83 -6.07 -3.57
CA LEU A 166 6.96 -5.08 -4.23
C LEU A 166 6.84 -5.35 -5.74
N ARG A 167 7.96 -5.67 -6.39
CA ARG A 167 7.98 -5.97 -7.81
C ARG A 167 7.25 -7.28 -8.13
N SER A 168 7.50 -8.35 -7.38
CA SER A 168 6.83 -9.64 -7.62
C SER A 168 5.34 -9.54 -7.38
N GLU A 169 4.91 -8.91 -6.29
CA GLU A 169 3.49 -8.80 -5.94
C GLU A 169 2.71 -7.91 -6.92
N ALA A 170 3.30 -6.81 -7.39
CA ALA A 170 2.67 -5.98 -8.41
C ALA A 170 2.47 -6.74 -9.73
N ARG A 171 3.50 -7.51 -10.16
CA ARG A 171 3.42 -8.35 -11.36
C ARG A 171 2.40 -9.46 -11.23
N ASN A 172 2.36 -10.15 -10.08
CA ASN A 172 1.41 -11.21 -9.80
C ASN A 172 -0.03 -10.69 -9.82
N ALA A 173 -0.29 -9.56 -9.17
CA ALA A 173 -1.60 -8.91 -9.17
C ALA A 173 -2.04 -8.50 -10.58
N PHE A 174 -1.14 -7.89 -11.36
CA PHE A 174 -1.41 -7.52 -12.75
C PHE A 174 -1.71 -8.75 -13.62
N LYS A 175 -0.86 -9.79 -13.54
CA LYS A 175 -1.02 -11.03 -14.32
C LYS A 175 -2.36 -11.69 -14.06
N ALA A 176 -2.76 -11.79 -12.79
CA ALA A 176 -4.06 -12.37 -12.41
C ALA A 176 -5.24 -11.56 -12.98
N ALA A 177 -5.16 -10.23 -12.95
CA ALA A 177 -6.21 -9.36 -13.51
C ALA A 177 -6.24 -9.35 -15.04
N ALA A 178 -5.09 -9.55 -15.69
CA ALA A 178 -4.95 -9.57 -17.14
C ALA A 178 -5.43 -10.88 -17.78
N ASP A 179 -5.43 -11.99 -17.05
CA ASP A 179 -5.69 -13.32 -17.60
C ASP A 179 -7.05 -13.44 -18.35
N PRO A 180 -8.18 -12.91 -17.82
CA PRO A 180 -9.46 -12.95 -18.53
C PRO A 180 -9.47 -12.22 -19.88
N HIS A 181 -8.55 -11.26 -20.09
CA HIS A 181 -8.46 -10.43 -21.29
C HIS A 181 -7.65 -11.07 -22.42
N ARG A 182 -7.10 -12.28 -22.24
CA ARG A 182 -6.26 -12.96 -23.25
C ARG A 182 -7.05 -13.60 -24.39
N ARG A 183 -8.38 -13.51 -24.35
CA ARG A 183 -9.29 -14.26 -25.24
C ARG A 183 -9.57 -13.56 -26.57
N ASP A 184 -9.20 -12.29 -26.71
CA ASP A 184 -9.39 -11.52 -27.94
C ASP A 184 -8.17 -10.61 -28.24
N ALA A 185 -8.03 -10.22 -29.52
CA ALA A 185 -6.88 -9.45 -29.99
C ALA A 185 -6.75 -8.09 -29.30
N ASP A 186 -7.87 -7.38 -29.14
CA ASP A 186 -7.94 -6.08 -28.46
C ASP A 186 -7.50 -6.17 -26.99
N GLY A 187 -7.88 -7.24 -26.30
CA GLY A 187 -7.42 -7.58 -24.96
C GLY A 187 -5.91 -7.85 -24.90
N LEU A 188 -5.35 -8.57 -25.87
CA LEU A 188 -3.90 -8.77 -25.97
C LEU A 188 -3.15 -7.44 -26.18
N PHE A 189 -3.67 -6.55 -27.04
CA PHE A 189 -3.10 -5.20 -27.23
C PHE A 189 -3.14 -4.37 -25.94
N ARG A 190 -4.25 -4.39 -25.20
CA ARG A 190 -4.36 -3.73 -23.90
C ARG A 190 -3.37 -4.29 -22.88
N ILE A 191 -3.24 -5.62 -22.80
CA ILE A 191 -2.28 -6.29 -21.90
C ILE A 191 -0.86 -5.84 -22.22
N ALA A 192 -0.46 -5.84 -23.50
CA ALA A 192 0.87 -5.44 -23.91
C ALA A 192 1.18 -3.98 -23.51
N ASN A 193 0.25 -3.06 -23.78
CA ASN A 193 0.41 -1.65 -23.43
C ASN A 193 0.46 -1.42 -21.91
N ALA A 194 -0.44 -2.07 -21.16
CA ALA A 194 -0.50 -1.96 -19.71
C ALA A 194 0.73 -2.58 -19.03
N SER A 195 1.19 -3.74 -19.52
CA SER A 195 2.41 -4.40 -19.04
C SER A 195 3.64 -3.53 -19.28
N ASN A 196 3.79 -2.97 -20.49
CA ASN A 196 4.90 -2.06 -20.81
C ASN A 196 4.91 -0.81 -19.91
N TYR A 197 3.73 -0.24 -19.65
CA TYR A 197 3.59 0.88 -18.70
C TYR A 197 4.05 0.47 -17.29
N LEU A 198 3.53 -0.64 -16.78
CA LEU A 198 3.83 -1.11 -15.43
C LEU A 198 5.33 -1.38 -15.26
N GLU A 199 5.93 -2.13 -16.19
CA GLU A 199 7.35 -2.49 -16.13
C GLU A 199 8.27 -1.26 -16.17
N ARG A 200 7.96 -0.26 -17.00
CA ARG A 200 8.70 1.02 -17.02
C ARG A 200 8.58 1.75 -15.69
N ARG A 201 7.39 1.76 -15.07
CA ARG A 201 7.18 2.39 -13.76
C ARG A 201 7.90 1.63 -12.65
N LEU A 202 7.84 0.30 -12.64
CA LEU A 202 8.54 -0.53 -11.66
C LEU A 202 10.05 -0.36 -11.78
N ALA A 203 10.61 -0.29 -12.99
CA ALA A 203 12.04 -0.05 -13.19
C ALA A 203 12.51 1.30 -12.64
N ARG A 204 11.66 2.34 -12.72
CA ARG A 204 11.96 3.68 -12.19
C ARG A 204 11.77 3.77 -10.67
N LEU A 205 10.69 3.20 -10.14
CA LEU A 205 10.36 3.26 -8.70
C LEU A 205 11.21 2.30 -7.87
N LEU A 206 11.57 1.16 -8.46
CA LEU A 206 12.34 0.10 -7.86
C LEU A 206 13.56 -0.15 -8.75
N PRO A 207 14.55 0.75 -8.79
CA PRO A 207 15.76 0.51 -9.57
C PRO A 207 16.46 -0.75 -9.05
N LYS A 208 17.02 -1.55 -9.97
CA LYS A 208 17.95 -2.62 -9.58
C LYS A 208 19.23 -1.95 -9.11
N GLU A 209 19.75 -2.38 -7.98
CA GLU A 209 21.08 -1.96 -7.54
C GLU A 209 22.09 -2.51 -8.53
N LYS A 210 22.96 -1.63 -9.05
CA LYS A 210 24.13 -2.08 -9.81
C LYS A 210 25.08 -2.66 -8.78
N ASN A 211 25.49 -3.91 -8.96
CA ASN A 211 26.64 -4.44 -8.23
C ASN A 211 27.83 -3.56 -8.65
N LEU A 212 28.35 -2.78 -7.72
CA LEU A 212 29.63 -2.10 -7.83
C LEU A 212 30.72 -3.08 -7.40
#